data_AF-A0A0V1I7A1-F1
#
_entry.id   AF-A0A0V1I7A1-F1
#
_cell.length_a   1.000
_cell.length_b   1.000
_cell.length_c   1.000
_cell.angle_alpha   90.00
_cell.angle_beta   90.00
_cell.angle_gamma   90.00
#
_symmetry.space_group_name_H-M   'P 1'
#
loop_
_entity.id
_entity.type
_entity.pdbx_description
1 polymer ?
#
loop_
_entity_poly.entity_id
_entity_poly.type
_entity_poly.pdbx_seq_one_letter_code
_entity_poly.pdbx_strand_id
1 'polypeptide(L)'
;MFEVIESLKKKRQTLRVVPGNSVCVLKMPFHLANECTIRSPGFFGEFGFIERVVIKPIPPSRVRRINTATVYIRYHNKEDGIKAVALGSKKWPNMEIRFGAMRYCNAFLDNMRCKNELCNYWHCLENEEAHFSVQELNKGKNSWYGKKLIAEYFQKLEMRKKQEAMTDVNDSAAYEDYFKLGLVIPWWLQKRVWKNNIKKG
;
A
#
# COMPACT_ATOMS: atom_id res chain seq x y z
N MET A 1 14.11 -2.88 20.34
CA MET A 1 13.60 -1.63 19.72
C MET A 1 14.63 -0.50 19.77
N PHE A 2 15.19 -0.17 20.93
CA PHE A 2 16.23 0.87 21.08
C PHE A 2 17.48 0.64 20.21
N GLU A 3 18.04 -0.57 20.19
CA GLU A 3 19.25 -0.89 19.41
C GLU A 3 19.08 -0.66 17.90
N VAL A 4 17.88 -0.97 17.37
CA VAL A 4 17.54 -0.76 15.95
C VAL A 4 17.55 0.73 15.63
N ILE A 5 16.92 1.56 16.48
CA ILE A 5 16.86 3.02 16.28
C ILE A 5 18.27 3.63 16.29
N GLU A 6 19.14 3.21 17.21
CA GLU A 6 20.54 3.68 17.26
C GLU A 6 21.33 3.31 16.00
N SER A 7 21.17 2.09 15.50
CA SER A 7 21.78 1.66 14.22
C SER A 7 21.29 2.51 13.04
N LEU A 8 19.98 2.79 12.97
CA LEU A 8 19.38 3.65 11.95
C LEU A 8 19.89 5.09 12.05
N LYS A 9 20.02 5.62 13.27
CA LYS A 9 20.54 6.96 13.54
C LYS A 9 21.97 7.12 13.04
N LYS A 10 22.84 6.12 13.27
CA LYS A 10 24.22 6.10 12.75
C LYS A 10 24.29 6.09 11.22
N LYS A 11 23.33 5.43 10.54
CA LYS A 11 23.31 5.27 9.07
C LYS A 11 22.37 6.24 8.34
N ARG A 12 21.75 7.21 9.03
CA ARG A 12 20.66 8.07 8.50
C ARG A 12 20.96 8.85 7.22
N GLN A 13 22.24 9.10 6.92
CA GLN A 13 22.64 9.84 5.70
C GLN A 13 22.54 8.96 4.46
N THR A 14 23.00 7.71 4.56
CA THR A 14 23.14 6.77 3.44
C THR A 14 21.97 5.79 3.35
N LEU A 15 21.26 5.54 4.45
CA LEU A 15 20.13 4.63 4.51
C LEU A 15 18.81 5.30 4.13
N ARG A 16 17.93 4.53 3.50
CA ARG A 16 16.55 4.87 3.17
C ARG A 16 15.65 3.70 3.57
N VAL A 17 14.37 3.99 3.76
CA VAL A 17 13.33 2.99 4.01
C VAL A 17 12.33 3.00 2.86
N VAL A 18 11.83 1.83 2.47
CA VAL A 18 10.83 1.67 1.41
C VAL A 18 9.56 1.08 2.02
N PRO A 19 8.65 1.91 2.56
CA PRO A 19 7.43 1.43 3.18
C PRO A 19 6.35 1.08 2.14
N GLY A 20 5.53 0.07 2.42
CA GLY A 20 4.52 -0.45 1.49
C GLY A 20 3.40 0.55 1.11
N ASN A 21 3.13 1.56 1.93
CA ASN A 21 2.17 2.63 1.64
C ASN A 21 2.77 3.88 0.96
N SER A 22 4.08 3.91 0.70
CA SER A 22 4.72 4.99 -0.05
C SER A 22 4.87 4.62 -1.51
N VAL A 23 4.29 5.41 -2.40
CA VAL A 23 4.28 5.20 -3.85
C VAL A 23 4.93 6.39 -4.54
N CYS A 24 5.75 6.10 -5.53
CA CYS A 24 6.39 7.07 -6.42
C CYS A 24 5.92 6.78 -7.85
N VAL A 25 5.35 7.81 -8.47
CA VAL A 25 4.86 7.79 -9.85
C VAL A 25 5.78 8.68 -10.66
N LEU A 26 6.54 8.10 -11.57
CA LEU A 26 7.39 8.81 -12.51
C LEU A 26 6.68 8.98 -13.84
N LYS A 27 7.14 9.97 -14.62
CA LYS A 27 6.65 10.26 -15.98
C LYS A 27 5.15 10.55 -16.02
N MET A 28 4.60 11.09 -14.93
CA MET A 28 3.20 11.47 -14.88
C MET A 28 2.99 12.69 -15.79
N PRO A 29 2.02 12.67 -16.73
CA PRO A 29 1.70 13.83 -17.56
C PRO A 29 1.34 15.03 -16.68
N PHE A 30 1.91 16.20 -16.98
CA PHE A 30 1.77 17.38 -16.13
C PHE A 30 0.31 17.81 -15.92
N HIS A 31 -0.56 17.69 -16.93
CA HIS A 31 -1.99 18.02 -16.81
C HIS A 31 -2.76 17.13 -15.82
N LEU A 32 -2.27 15.91 -15.56
CA LEU A 32 -2.83 15.02 -14.54
C LEU A 32 -2.21 15.27 -13.16
N ALA A 33 -1.06 15.94 -13.09
CA ALA A 33 -0.26 16.12 -11.88
C ALA A 33 -0.84 17.26 -11.00
N ASN A 34 -2.09 17.09 -10.58
CA ASN A 34 -2.77 17.96 -9.63
C ASN A 34 -3.36 17.12 -8.50
N GLU A 35 -3.42 17.69 -7.29
CA GLU A 35 -3.80 16.93 -6.09
C GLU A 35 -5.25 16.45 -6.12
N CYS A 36 -6.19 17.25 -6.65
CA CYS A 36 -7.60 16.87 -6.77
C CYS A 36 -7.81 15.63 -7.65
N THR A 37 -7.17 15.58 -8.83
CA THR A 37 -7.19 14.43 -9.74
C THR A 37 -6.51 13.23 -9.11
N ILE A 38 -5.35 13.42 -8.45
CA ILE A 38 -4.65 12.33 -7.76
C ILE A 38 -5.53 11.68 -6.68
N ARG A 39 -6.23 12.49 -5.89
CA ARG A 39 -7.13 12.03 -4.83
C ARG A 39 -8.48 11.52 -5.33
N SER A 40 -8.80 11.73 -6.61
CA SER A 40 -10.09 11.33 -7.16
C SER A 40 -10.26 9.80 -7.14
N PRO A 41 -11.49 9.30 -6.92
CA PRO A 41 -11.79 7.86 -6.93
C PRO A 41 -11.62 7.21 -8.31
N GLY A 42 -11.50 8.00 -9.39
CA GLY A 42 -11.22 7.48 -10.74
C GLY A 42 -9.72 7.32 -11.05
N PHE A 43 -8.84 7.74 -10.14
CA PHE A 43 -7.39 7.73 -10.34
C PHE A 43 -6.67 7.03 -9.18
N PHE A 44 -5.74 7.68 -8.46
CA PHE A 44 -5.04 7.04 -7.34
C PHE A 44 -5.90 6.92 -6.06
N GLY A 45 -6.94 7.75 -5.92
CA GLY A 45 -7.92 7.62 -4.84
C GLY A 45 -8.72 6.31 -4.89
N GLU A 46 -8.75 5.61 -6.03
CA GLU A 46 -9.45 4.31 -6.15
C GLU A 46 -8.82 3.23 -5.26
N PHE A 47 -7.51 3.34 -4.98
CA PHE A 47 -6.79 2.30 -4.25
C PHE A 47 -6.97 2.39 -2.75
N GLY A 48 -7.27 3.58 -2.23
CA GLY A 48 -7.49 3.82 -0.82
C GLY A 48 -7.31 5.28 -0.41
N PHE A 49 -7.38 5.54 0.90
CA PHE A 49 -7.28 6.89 1.44
C PHE A 49 -5.83 7.41 1.34
N ILE A 50 -5.66 8.49 0.59
CA ILE A 50 -4.36 9.15 0.44
C ILE A 50 -4.15 10.10 1.62
N GLU A 51 -3.11 9.87 2.40
CA GLU A 51 -2.71 10.75 3.49
C GLU A 51 -1.99 11.99 2.95
N ARG A 52 -1.07 11.81 1.99
CA ARG A 52 -0.24 12.90 1.48
C ARG A 52 0.10 12.75 0.00
N VAL A 53 0.14 13.89 -0.70
CA VAL A 53 0.62 14.01 -2.07
C VAL A 53 1.73 15.05 -2.12
N VAL A 54 2.84 14.73 -2.81
CA VAL A 54 3.91 15.69 -3.11
C VAL A 54 4.22 15.61 -4.60
N ILE A 55 4.06 16.73 -5.29
CA ILE A 55 4.25 16.83 -6.74
C ILE A 55 5.56 17.56 -7.01
N LYS A 56 6.46 16.92 -7.75
CA LYS A 56 7.73 17.51 -8.21
C LYS A 56 7.70 17.65 -9.72
N PRO A 57 7.46 18.86 -10.25
CA PRO A 57 7.52 19.08 -11.68
C PRO A 57 8.94 18.83 -12.20
N ILE A 58 9.06 18.18 -13.36
CA ILE A 58 10.33 18.04 -14.07
C ILE A 58 10.36 19.13 -15.13
N PRO A 59 11.34 20.05 -15.11
CA PRO A 59 11.42 21.12 -16.10
C PRO A 59 11.45 20.54 -17.52
N PRO A 60 10.72 21.12 -18.48
CA PRO A 60 10.76 20.68 -19.85
C PRO A 60 12.19 20.84 -20.40
N SER A 61 12.79 19.74 -20.86
CA SER A 61 14.08 19.80 -21.54
C SER A 61 13.88 20.34 -22.96
N ARG A 62 14.77 21.21 -23.45
CA ARG A 62 14.69 21.79 -24.81
C ARG A 62 14.64 20.73 -25.93
N VAL A 63 15.13 19.52 -25.66
CA VAL A 63 15.21 18.40 -26.62
C VAL A 63 13.93 17.55 -26.65
N ARG A 64 13.17 17.50 -25.56
CA ARG A 64 11.92 16.73 -25.47
C ARG A 64 10.84 17.64 -24.88
N ARG A 65 9.86 18.05 -25.69
CA ARG A 65 8.67 18.83 -25.28
C ARG A 65 7.71 18.04 -24.36
N ILE A 66 8.21 17.11 -23.57
CA ILE A 66 7.42 16.24 -22.71
C ILE A 66 7.43 16.84 -21.31
N ASN A 67 6.34 17.53 -20.96
CA ASN A 67 6.14 18.08 -19.62
C ASN A 67 5.59 16.99 -18.69
N THR A 68 6.43 16.51 -17.77
CA THR A 68 6.07 15.45 -16.81
C THR A 68 6.39 15.86 -15.38
N ALA A 69 5.77 15.18 -14.42
CA ALA A 69 6.06 15.33 -13.02
C ALA A 69 6.42 13.97 -12.39
N THR A 70 7.14 14.03 -11.29
CA THR A 70 7.24 12.92 -10.33
C THR A 70 6.28 13.19 -9.18
N VAL A 71 5.41 12.25 -8.89
CA VAL A 71 4.43 12.36 -7.79
C VAL A 71 4.74 11.33 -6.73
N TYR A 72 4.79 11.77 -5.48
CA TYR A 72 4.91 10.90 -4.31
C TYR A 72 3.57 10.88 -3.59
N ILE A 73 3.05 9.68 -3.38
CA ILE A 73 1.75 9.43 -2.76
C ILE A 73 1.99 8.59 -1.51
N ARG A 74 1.46 9.01 -0.37
CA ARG A 74 1.44 8.23 0.86
C ARG A 74 0.00 7.85 1.14
N TYR A 75 -0.27 6.55 1.18
CA TYR A 75 -1.55 6.01 1.63
C TYR A 75 -1.57 5.84 3.14
N HIS A 76 -2.77 5.88 3.72
CA HIS A 76 -2.95 5.58 5.13
C HIS A 76 -2.66 4.10 5.43
N ASN A 77 -3.17 3.19 4.61
CA ASN A 77 -2.94 1.75 4.77
C ASN A 77 -1.81 1.24 3.87
N LYS A 78 -1.00 0.29 4.37
CA LYS A 78 0.04 -0.41 3.60
C LYS A 78 -0.53 -1.18 2.41
N GLU A 79 -1.66 -1.86 2.60
CA GLU A 79 -2.30 -2.66 1.53
C GLU A 79 -2.74 -1.79 0.33
N ASP A 80 -3.17 -0.54 0.57
CA ASP A 80 -3.63 0.38 -0.48
C ASP A 80 -2.47 0.84 -1.37
N GLY A 81 -1.29 1.11 -0.78
CA GLY A 81 -0.09 1.44 -1.55
C GLY A 81 0.43 0.25 -2.36
N ILE A 82 0.44 -0.95 -1.79
CA ILE A 82 0.82 -2.18 -2.52
C ILE A 82 -0.13 -2.41 -3.69
N LYS A 83 -1.44 -2.27 -3.47
CA LYS A 83 -2.47 -2.36 -4.51
C LYS A 83 -2.24 -1.32 -5.61
N ALA A 84 -1.95 -0.07 -5.24
CA ALA A 84 -1.69 1.01 -6.20
C ALA A 84 -0.47 0.70 -7.10
N VAL A 85 0.61 0.15 -6.54
CA VAL A 85 1.78 -0.25 -7.35
C VAL A 85 1.44 -1.44 -8.25
N ALA A 86 0.78 -2.47 -7.72
CA ALA A 86 0.49 -3.71 -8.45
C ALA A 86 -0.51 -3.52 -9.59
N LEU A 87 -1.59 -2.77 -9.34
CA LEU A 87 -2.68 -2.57 -10.30
C LEU A 87 -2.48 -1.30 -11.14
N GLY A 88 -1.98 -0.23 -10.53
CA GLY A 88 -1.73 1.03 -11.24
C GLY A 88 -0.72 0.87 -12.37
N SER A 89 0.33 0.07 -12.18
CA SER A 89 1.32 -0.21 -13.24
C SER A 89 0.70 -0.88 -14.48
N LYS A 90 -0.37 -1.66 -14.30
CA LYS A 90 -1.12 -2.27 -15.41
C LYS A 90 -2.08 -1.27 -16.06
N LYS A 91 -2.72 -0.42 -15.25
CA LYS A 91 -3.71 0.57 -15.70
C LYS A 91 -3.08 1.73 -16.47
N TRP A 92 -1.88 2.15 -16.09
CA TRP A 92 -1.17 3.28 -16.71
C TRP A 92 0.24 2.89 -17.14
N PRO A 93 0.39 2.11 -18.24
CA PRO A 93 1.69 1.56 -18.66
C PRO A 93 2.71 2.64 -19.07
N ASN A 94 2.26 3.85 -19.39
CA ASN A 94 3.12 4.98 -19.73
C ASN A 94 3.72 5.68 -18.48
N MET A 95 3.24 5.35 -17.28
CA MET A 95 3.76 5.84 -16.01
C MET A 95 4.56 4.74 -15.32
N GLU A 96 5.71 5.08 -14.75
CA GLU A 96 6.47 4.12 -13.95
C GLU A 96 6.05 4.28 -12.48
N ILE A 97 5.28 3.32 -11.99
CA ILE A 97 4.74 3.30 -10.62
C ILE A 97 5.53 2.29 -9.80
N ARG A 98 6.11 2.76 -8.69
CA ARG A 98 6.98 1.95 -7.83
C ARG A 98 6.86 2.37 -6.38
N PHE A 99 7.35 1.56 -5.46
CA PHE A 99 7.45 1.96 -4.06
C PHE A 99 8.41 3.13 -3.88
N GLY A 100 7.99 4.13 -3.11
CA GLY A 100 8.73 5.35 -2.86
C GLY A 100 9.68 5.20 -1.67
N ALA A 101 10.98 5.38 -1.91
CA ALA A 101 11.97 5.45 -0.84
C ALA A 101 11.82 6.75 -0.04
N MET A 102 11.90 6.64 1.29
CA MET A 102 11.78 7.72 2.24
C MET A 102 13.01 7.83 3.14
N ARG A 103 13.17 8.99 3.78
CA ARG A 103 14.11 9.19 4.88
C ARG A 103 13.34 9.16 6.19
N TYR A 104 13.92 8.58 7.22
CA TYR A 104 13.43 8.73 8.58
C TYR A 104 13.54 10.18 9.05
N CYS A 105 12.61 10.60 9.90
CA CYS A 105 12.69 11.90 10.54
C CYS A 105 13.76 11.88 11.63
N ASN A 106 14.55 12.95 11.72
CA ASN A 106 15.57 13.05 12.77
C ASN A 106 14.93 13.06 14.17
N ALA A 107 13.85 13.82 14.39
CA ALA A 107 13.16 13.85 15.68
C ALA A 107 12.68 12.45 16.09
N PHE A 108 12.12 11.68 15.15
CA PHE A 108 11.71 10.30 15.38
C PHE A 108 12.90 9.41 15.77
N LEU A 109 14.03 9.51 15.05
CA LEU A 109 15.26 8.76 15.37
C LEU A 109 15.89 9.18 16.70
N ASP A 110 15.69 10.41 17.13
CA ASP A 110 16.12 10.93 18.44
C ASP A 110 15.10 10.61 19.55
N ASN A 111 14.12 9.75 19.26
CA ASN A 111 13.05 9.37 20.18
C ASN A 111 12.23 10.57 20.71
N MET A 112 12.12 11.63 19.91
CA MET A 112 11.35 12.83 20.19
C MET A 112 10.11 12.91 19.30
N ARG A 113 9.02 13.47 19.83
CA ARG A 113 7.84 13.79 19.01
C ARG A 113 8.20 14.87 18.00
N CYS A 114 7.96 14.59 16.72
CA CYS A 114 8.13 15.58 15.66
C CYS A 114 7.11 16.72 15.83
N LYS A 115 7.58 17.96 15.94
CA LYS A 115 6.72 19.16 16.04
C LYS A 115 6.19 19.65 14.69
N ASN A 116 6.76 19.16 13.59
CA ASN A 116 6.33 19.54 12.25
C ASN A 116 5.15 18.67 11.79
N GLU A 117 3.95 19.23 11.82
CA GLU A 117 2.71 18.56 11.39
C GLU A 117 2.75 18.18 9.89
N LEU A 118 3.46 18.96 9.08
CA LEU A 118 3.68 18.74 7.66
C LEU A 118 5.00 17.99 7.37
N CYS A 119 5.56 17.26 8.34
CA CYS A 119 6.83 16.56 8.19
C CYS A 119 6.79 15.50 7.08
N ASN A 120 7.57 15.69 6.00
CA ASN A 120 7.59 14.77 4.84
C ASN A 120 8.43 13.50 5.05
N TYR A 121 9.00 13.32 6.24
CA TYR A 121 9.82 12.17 6.58
C TYR A 121 8.99 11.03 7.18
N TRP A 122 9.64 9.88 7.40
CA TRP A 122 9.00 8.67 7.90
C TRP A 122 9.04 8.61 9.43
N HIS A 123 7.90 8.27 10.06
CA HIS A 123 7.70 8.23 11.51
C HIS A 123 7.22 6.84 12.00
N CYS A 124 7.65 5.77 11.35
CA CYS A 124 7.29 4.41 11.77
C CYS A 124 8.44 3.47 11.45
N LEU A 125 8.75 2.53 12.34
CA LEU A 125 9.75 1.50 12.04
C LEU A 125 9.19 0.51 11.03
N GLU A 126 10.00 0.16 10.05
CA GLU A 126 9.72 -0.92 9.10
C GLU A 126 10.63 -2.13 9.38
N ASN A 127 10.33 -3.25 8.73
CA ASN A 127 11.18 -4.45 8.79
C ASN A 127 12.57 -4.15 8.22
N GLU A 128 13.59 -4.88 8.68
CA GLU A 128 14.98 -4.68 8.23
C GLU A 128 15.12 -4.78 6.70
N GLU A 129 14.40 -5.70 6.08
CA GLU A 129 14.34 -5.90 4.63
C GLU A 129 13.85 -4.67 3.83
N ALA A 130 13.12 -3.75 4.48
CA ALA A 130 12.65 -2.52 3.85
C ALA A 130 13.74 -1.43 3.77
N HIS A 131 14.92 -1.68 4.31
CA HIS A 131 16.00 -0.71 4.41
C HIS A 131 17.04 -0.93 3.31
N PHE A 132 17.37 0.14 2.61
CA PHE A 132 18.32 0.12 1.50
C PHE A 132 19.25 1.31 1.60
N SER A 133 20.51 1.14 1.25
CA SER A 133 21.38 2.28 1.02
C SER A 133 21.00 3.03 -0.27
N VAL A 134 21.36 4.31 -0.34
CA VAL A 134 21.17 5.13 -1.56
C VAL A 134 21.84 4.46 -2.77
N GLN A 135 23.01 3.84 -2.58
CA GLN A 135 23.73 3.13 -3.64
C GLN A 135 22.93 1.92 -4.16
N GLU A 136 22.28 1.16 -3.27
CA GLU A 136 21.47 0.01 -3.65
C GLU A 136 20.19 0.42 -4.38
N LEU A 137 19.55 1.50 -3.93
CA LEU A 137 18.39 2.07 -4.60
C LEU A 137 18.74 2.58 -6.01
N ASN A 138 19.89 3.25 -6.16
CA ASN A 138 20.36 3.70 -7.47
C ASN A 138 20.66 2.53 -8.42
N LYS A 139 21.01 1.36 -7.89
CA LYS A 139 21.19 0.11 -8.64
C LYS A 139 19.88 -0.68 -8.81
N GLY A 140 18.73 -0.16 -8.35
CA GLY A 140 17.43 -0.80 -8.47
C GLY A 140 17.27 -2.08 -7.63
N LYS A 141 18.13 -2.30 -6.63
CA LYS A 141 18.12 -3.54 -5.82
C LYS A 141 16.85 -3.72 -5.00
N ASN A 142 16.09 -2.67 -4.73
CA ASN A 142 14.80 -2.76 -4.03
C ASN A 142 13.67 -3.40 -4.87
N SER A 143 13.91 -3.71 -6.14
CA SER A 143 12.91 -4.35 -7.01
C SER A 143 12.41 -5.69 -6.46
N TRP A 144 13.30 -6.52 -5.90
CA TRP A 144 12.89 -7.81 -5.30
C TRP A 144 11.93 -7.60 -4.13
N TYR A 145 12.19 -6.60 -3.28
CA TYR A 145 11.38 -6.31 -2.11
C TYR A 145 9.98 -5.83 -2.51
N GLY A 146 9.90 -4.98 -3.54
CA GLY A 146 8.61 -4.59 -4.12
C GLY A 146 7.81 -5.79 -4.65
N LYS A 147 8.47 -6.72 -5.36
CA LYS A 147 7.83 -7.96 -5.83
C LYS A 147 7.35 -8.84 -4.67
N LYS A 148 8.14 -8.95 -3.60
CA LYS A 148 7.79 -9.69 -2.38
C LYS A 148 6.51 -9.12 -1.75
N LEU A 149 6.45 -7.81 -1.51
CA LEU A 149 5.26 -7.15 -0.94
C LEU A 149 3.99 -7.41 -1.76
N ILE A 150 4.11 -7.33 -3.09
CA ILE A 150 2.99 -7.59 -4.00
C ILE A 150 2.56 -9.06 -3.94
N ALA A 151 3.50 -10.00 -3.92
CA ALA A 151 3.21 -11.43 -3.81
C ALA A 151 2.51 -11.77 -2.49
N GLU A 152 3.01 -11.27 -1.37
CA GLU A 152 2.41 -11.44 -0.03
C GLU A 152 0.98 -10.87 0.01
N TYR A 153 0.76 -9.72 -0.62
CA TYR A 153 -0.56 -9.12 -0.71
C TYR A 153 -1.56 -10.02 -1.45
N PHE A 154 -1.20 -10.54 -2.63
CA PHE A 154 -2.07 -11.43 -3.39
C PHE A 154 -2.29 -12.77 -2.68
N GLN A 155 -1.25 -13.33 -2.04
CA GLN A 155 -1.39 -14.52 -1.22
C GLN A 155 -2.38 -14.29 -0.06
N LYS A 156 -2.30 -13.15 0.63
CA LYS A 156 -3.23 -12.79 1.70
C LYS A 156 -4.67 -12.65 1.19
N LEU A 157 -4.88 -12.13 -0.02
CA LEU A 157 -6.20 -12.08 -0.65
C LEU A 157 -6.74 -13.47 -0.97
N GLU A 158 -5.90 -14.36 -1.52
CA GLU A 158 -6.25 -15.75 -1.81
C GLU A 158 -6.67 -16.49 -0.53
N MET A 159 -5.90 -16.34 0.55
CA MET A 159 -6.18 -16.97 1.83
C MET A 159 -7.48 -16.42 2.46
N ARG A 160 -7.74 -15.10 2.34
CA ARG A 160 -9.01 -14.50 2.78
C ARG A 160 -10.21 -15.10 2.05
N LYS A 161 -10.13 -15.24 0.72
CA LYS A 161 -11.19 -15.87 -0.09
C LYS A 161 -11.42 -17.33 0.29
N LYS A 162 -10.36 -18.11 0.52
CA LYS A 162 -10.45 -19.50 0.97
C LYS A 162 -11.09 -19.61 2.35
N GLN A 163 -10.75 -18.71 3.27
CA GLN A 163 -11.34 -18.66 4.59
C GLN A 163 -12.84 -18.34 4.51
N GLU A 164 -13.23 -17.35 3.71
CA GLU A 164 -14.64 -17.00 3.47
C GLU A 164 -15.42 -18.16 2.85
N ALA A 165 -14.85 -18.85 1.85
CA ALA A 165 -15.46 -20.02 1.24
C ALA A 165 -15.61 -21.19 2.24
N MET A 166 -14.61 -21.42 3.10
CA MET A 166 -14.66 -22.47 4.11
C MET A 166 -15.66 -22.17 5.22
N THR A 167 -15.81 -20.90 5.63
CA THR A 167 -16.87 -20.50 6.55
C THR A 167 -18.26 -20.71 5.97
N ASP A 168 -18.45 -20.43 4.68
CA ASP A 168 -19.73 -20.69 4.00
C ASP A 168 -20.07 -22.18 3.95
N VAL A 169 -19.08 -23.05 3.68
CA VAL A 169 -19.26 -24.51 3.69
C VAL A 169 -19.59 -25.02 5.10
N ASN A 170 -18.87 -24.57 6.12
CA ASN A 170 -19.13 -24.98 7.50
C ASN A 170 -20.50 -24.50 8.00
N ASP A 171 -20.90 -23.26 7.66
CA ASP A 171 -22.22 -22.74 8.02
C ASP A 171 -23.35 -23.53 7.33
N SER A 172 -23.13 -24.01 6.08
CA SER A 172 -24.06 -24.90 5.38
C SER A 172 -24.16 -26.28 6.03
N ALA A 173 -23.03 -26.89 6.39
CA ALA A 173 -23.01 -28.20 7.06
C ALA A 173 -23.68 -28.13 8.45
N ALA A 174 -23.37 -27.09 9.23
CA ALA A 174 -24.02 -26.86 10.51
C ALA A 174 -25.54 -26.71 10.33
N TYR A 175 -25.99 -25.95 9.33
CA TYR A 175 -27.42 -25.79 9.03
C TYR A 175 -28.10 -27.14 8.72
N GLU A 176 -27.47 -28.01 7.91
CA GLU A 176 -28.00 -29.36 7.65
C GLU A 176 -28.09 -30.24 8.90
N ASP A 177 -27.10 -30.18 9.80
CA ASP A 177 -27.11 -30.95 11.04
C ASP A 177 -28.21 -30.48 12.00
N TYR A 178 -28.41 -29.16 12.17
CA TYR A 178 -29.53 -28.62 12.94
C TYR A 178 -30.88 -29.07 12.35
N PHE A 179 -30.99 -29.08 11.03
CA PHE A 179 -32.20 -29.53 10.33
C PHE A 179 -32.48 -31.02 10.56
N LYS A 180 -31.46 -31.89 10.46
CA LYS A 180 -31.59 -33.34 10.70
C LYS A 180 -31.94 -33.68 12.15
N LEU A 181 -31.42 -32.92 13.10
CA LEU A 181 -31.67 -33.13 14.53
C LEU A 181 -32.99 -32.52 15.00
N GLY A 182 -33.76 -31.85 14.12
CA GLY A 182 -35.01 -31.17 14.48
C GLY A 182 -34.80 -30.03 15.48
N LEU A 183 -33.58 -29.51 15.59
CA LEU A 183 -33.22 -28.47 16.54
C LEU A 183 -33.61 -27.09 15.99
N VAL A 184 -34.00 -26.19 16.88
CA VAL A 184 -34.29 -24.79 16.51
C VAL A 184 -32.99 -24.16 16.01
N ILE A 185 -32.95 -23.83 14.71
CA ILE A 185 -31.77 -23.21 14.09
C ILE A 185 -31.58 -21.82 14.70
N PRO A 186 -30.39 -21.49 15.24
CA PRO A 186 -30.12 -20.17 15.79
C PRO A 186 -30.34 -19.06 14.74
N TRP A 187 -31.03 -17.99 15.14
CA TRP A 187 -31.42 -16.88 14.26
C TRP A 187 -30.24 -16.25 13.48
N TRP A 188 -29.06 -16.21 14.10
CA TRP A 188 -27.85 -15.66 13.47
C TRP A 188 -27.34 -16.51 12.29
N LEU A 189 -27.55 -17.84 12.33
CA LEU A 189 -27.15 -18.77 11.27
C LEU A 189 -28.15 -18.70 10.10
N GLN A 190 -29.46 -18.66 10.39
CA GLN A 190 -30.52 -18.44 9.39
C GLN A 190 -30.29 -17.15 8.59
N LYS A 191 -30.02 -16.04 9.28
CA LYS A 191 -29.80 -14.73 8.64
C LYS A 191 -28.56 -14.70 7.75
N ARG A 192 -27.52 -15.48 8.07
CA ARG A 192 -26.26 -15.53 7.32
C ARG A 192 -26.38 -16.40 6.06
N VAL A 193 -27.00 -17.59 6.19
CA VAL A 193 -27.30 -18.47 5.04
C VAL A 193 -28.26 -17.78 4.05
N TRP A 194 -29.31 -17.12 4.54
CA TRP A 194 -30.27 -16.41 3.68
C TRP A 194 -29.62 -15.26 2.89
N LYS A 195 -28.72 -14.48 3.53
CA LYS A 195 -27.94 -13.43 2.84
C LYS A 195 -27.00 -13.98 1.75
N ASN A 196 -26.45 -15.17 1.93
CA ASN A 196 -25.55 -15.79 0.96
C ASN A 196 -26.30 -16.33 -0.27
N ASN A 197 -27.52 -16.85 -0.09
CA ASN A 197 -28.36 -17.31 -1.20
C ASN A 197 -28.85 -16.16 -2.09
N ILE A 198 -29.09 -14.96 -1.54
CA ILE A 198 -29.49 -13.79 -2.33
C ILE A 198 -28.35 -13.27 -3.23
N LYS A 199 -27.08 -13.51 -2.87
CA LYS A 199 -25.92 -13.08 -3.69
C LYS A 199 -25.56 -14.07 -4.82
N LYS A 200 -26.18 -15.24 -4.85
CA LYS A 200 -25.91 -16.32 -5.83
C LYS A 200 -26.98 -16.43 -6.93
N GLY A 201 -28.06 -15.65 -6.87
CA GLY A 201 -29.09 -15.53 -7.92
C GLY A 201 -29.05 -14.18 -8.58
#